data_AF-A0A0R3N1V2-F1
#
_entry.id   AF-A0A0R3N1V2-F1
#
_cell.length_a   1.000
_cell.length_b   1.000
_cell.length_c   1.000
_cell.angle_alpha   90.00
_cell.angle_beta   90.00
_cell.angle_gamma   90.00
#
_symmetry.space_group_name_H-M   'P 1'
#
loop_
_entity.id
_entity.type
_entity.pdbx_description
1 polymer ?
#
loop_
_entity_poly.entity_id
_entity_poly.type
_entity_poly.pdbx_seq_one_letter_code
_entity_poly.pdbx_strand_id
1 'polypeptide(L)'
;MQTTILDDHGRAWDARSPALRSFLHCSLPDFDFLTYLVENLGFVAVTKIAPNAARIRFRPETVSQTSIAAALYCLADMGIERTIISGPEQFVEKLLPSFAQTIAYIAELIATSHQQPSSAFTSRELPLETLPKTDGALSSLFAQWINSKQVYDSATLADVLAKSFRARFMLVEPVDGRLTITDVGSGFEIFGETWRKNARGLPMEEQPDYVYGQWVQGIYRRVQETRLPRLDEVNATIRRPDRNDSIHCHYQRLILPFTCNGGPCLLGASVVDFWEQQSALDRRAVEECPA
;
A
#
# COMPACT_ATOMS: atom_id res chain seq x y z
N MET A 1 25.54 14.63 2.06
CA MET A 1 24.87 14.10 3.27
C MET A 1 24.73 12.60 3.11
N GLN A 2 25.06 11.83 4.13
CA GLN A 2 24.94 10.37 4.11
C GLN A 2 23.63 9.98 4.78
N THR A 3 22.81 9.19 4.08
CA THR A 3 21.54 8.67 4.60
C THR A 3 21.62 7.15 4.65
N THR A 4 21.40 6.62 5.84
CA THR A 4 21.27 5.18 6.11
C THR A 4 19.78 4.86 6.24
N ILE A 5 19.34 3.80 5.56
CA ILE A 5 17.98 3.25 5.66
C ILE A 5 18.03 1.98 6.50
N LEU A 6 17.11 1.86 7.46
CA LEU A 6 16.98 0.72 8.34
C LEU A 6 15.67 0.01 7.99
N ASP A 7 15.77 -1.21 7.46
CA ASP A 7 14.60 -2.00 7.06
C ASP A 7 13.88 -2.64 8.25
N ASP A 8 12.78 -3.35 7.98
CA ASP A 8 11.94 -4.05 8.98
C ASP A 8 12.63 -5.25 9.66
N HIS A 9 13.80 -5.66 9.17
CA HIS A 9 14.69 -6.65 9.79
C HIS A 9 15.88 -6.00 10.51
N GLY A 10 15.96 -4.67 10.53
CA GLY A 10 17.03 -3.91 11.15
C GLY A 10 18.33 -3.87 10.35
N ARG A 11 18.32 -4.25 9.06
CA ARG A 11 19.50 -4.15 8.20
C ARG A 11 19.69 -2.71 7.75
N ALA A 12 20.95 -2.29 7.71
CA ALA A 12 21.34 -0.96 7.28
C ALA A 12 21.73 -0.95 5.79
N TRP A 13 21.19 0.02 5.07
CA TRP A 13 21.43 0.23 3.65
C TRP A 13 21.85 1.69 3.40
N ASP A 14 22.79 1.94 2.48
CA ASP A 14 22.97 3.30 1.93
C ASP A 14 21.75 3.63 1.06
N ALA A 15 21.09 4.76 1.30
CA ALA A 15 19.92 5.20 0.53
C ALA A 15 20.19 5.34 -0.98
N ARG A 16 21.46 5.53 -1.37
CA ARG A 16 21.90 5.60 -2.77
C ARG A 16 22.36 4.26 -3.33
N SER A 17 22.35 3.20 -2.52
CA SER A 17 22.81 1.87 -2.93
C SER A 17 21.89 1.28 -4.01
N PRO A 18 22.41 0.93 -5.20
CA PRO A 18 21.66 0.18 -6.19
C PRO A 18 21.20 -1.19 -5.66
N ALA A 19 21.93 -1.74 -4.68
CA ALA A 19 21.60 -3.02 -4.06
C ALA A 19 20.28 -2.97 -3.29
N LEU A 20 19.95 -1.86 -2.62
CA LEU A 20 18.65 -1.71 -1.93
C LEU A 20 17.49 -1.70 -2.94
N ARG A 21 17.64 -0.96 -4.04
CA ARG A 21 16.63 -0.93 -5.12
C ARG A 21 16.44 -2.30 -5.74
N SER A 22 17.55 -3.01 -5.99
CA SER A 22 17.53 -4.37 -6.52
C SER A 22 16.89 -5.37 -5.55
N PHE A 23 17.22 -5.25 -4.26
CA PHE A 23 16.67 -6.08 -3.18
C PHE A 23 15.14 -5.95 -3.07
N LEU A 24 14.62 -4.72 -3.20
CA LEU A 24 13.17 -4.45 -3.14
C LEU A 24 12.45 -4.65 -4.48
N HIS A 25 13.17 -5.12 -5.52
CA HIS A 25 12.67 -5.24 -6.88
C HIS A 25 12.05 -3.94 -7.41
N CYS A 26 12.67 -2.82 -7.09
CA CYS A 26 12.16 -1.49 -7.42
C CYS A 26 13.02 -0.83 -8.50
N SER A 27 12.58 -0.96 -9.76
CA SER A 27 13.31 -0.51 -10.94
C SER A 27 12.89 0.87 -11.46
N LEU A 28 11.88 1.51 -10.86
CA LEU A 28 11.33 2.77 -11.37
C LEU A 28 12.23 3.96 -10.96
N PRO A 29 12.73 4.76 -11.92
CA PRO A 29 13.59 5.91 -11.63
C PRO A 29 12.81 7.13 -11.12
N ASP A 30 11.52 7.26 -11.47
CA ASP A 30 10.80 8.55 -11.41
C ASP A 30 9.85 8.70 -10.22
N PHE A 31 10.28 8.30 -9.03
CA PHE A 31 9.51 8.55 -7.81
C PHE A 31 10.41 8.79 -6.58
N ASP A 32 9.85 9.43 -5.56
CA ASP A 32 10.56 9.66 -4.30
C ASP A 32 10.70 8.34 -3.52
N PHE A 33 11.77 7.62 -3.86
CA PHE A 33 12.09 6.32 -3.27
C PHE A 33 12.26 6.41 -1.76
N LEU A 34 12.84 7.49 -1.24
CA LEU A 34 13.03 7.64 0.20
C LEU A 34 11.70 7.73 0.94
N THR A 35 10.79 8.54 0.39
CA THR A 35 9.44 8.70 0.93
C THR A 35 8.67 7.38 0.87
N TYR A 36 8.76 6.62 -0.24
CA TYR A 36 8.17 5.27 -0.32
C TYR A 36 8.69 4.31 0.76
N LEU A 37 10.00 4.24 0.98
CA LEU A 37 10.58 3.36 2.00
C LEU A 37 10.02 3.68 3.40
N VAL A 38 9.96 4.97 3.73
CA VAL A 38 9.51 5.44 5.04
C VAL A 38 8.00 5.31 5.21
N GLU A 39 7.21 5.77 4.24
CA GLU A 39 5.76 5.87 4.37
C GLU A 39 5.04 4.55 4.09
N ASN A 40 5.59 3.72 3.19
CA ASN A 40 4.94 2.50 2.75
C ASN A 40 5.62 1.23 3.29
N LEU A 41 6.94 1.20 3.44
CA LEU A 41 7.61 -0.03 3.93
C LEU A 41 7.84 -0.02 5.45
N GLY A 42 7.53 1.09 6.12
CA GLY A 42 7.77 1.24 7.56
C GLY A 42 9.26 1.29 7.92
N PHE A 43 10.11 1.65 6.97
CA PHE A 43 11.56 1.76 7.20
C PHE A 43 11.87 3.08 7.91
N VAL A 44 13.05 3.15 8.51
CA VAL A 44 13.56 4.37 9.15
C VAL A 44 14.72 4.93 8.33
N ALA A 45 14.68 6.23 8.03
CA ALA A 45 15.80 6.91 7.40
C ALA A 45 16.56 7.76 8.42
N VAL A 46 17.87 7.56 8.51
CA VAL A 46 18.78 8.35 9.35
C VAL A 46 19.77 9.10 8.46
N THR A 47 19.66 10.42 8.42
CA THR A 47 20.55 11.30 7.65
C THR A 47 21.51 12.02 8.58
N LYS A 48 22.83 11.80 8.42
CA LYS A 48 23.82 12.57 9.16
C LYS A 48 23.88 14.01 8.61
N ILE A 49 23.59 14.98 9.47
CA ILE A 49 23.55 16.41 9.12
C ILE A 49 24.76 17.19 9.65
N ALA A 50 25.36 16.74 10.76
CA ALA A 50 26.58 17.28 11.34
C ALA A 50 27.37 16.18 12.07
N PRO A 51 28.60 16.42 12.58
CA PRO A 51 29.40 15.41 13.27
C PRO A 51 28.66 14.69 14.41
N ASN A 52 27.93 15.43 15.26
CA ASN A 52 27.16 14.93 16.39
C ASN A 52 25.63 15.13 16.22
N ALA A 53 25.15 15.33 14.99
CA ALA A 53 23.73 15.53 14.73
C ALA A 53 23.20 14.73 13.53
N ALA A 54 22.01 14.17 13.67
CA ALA A 54 21.31 13.44 12.61
C ALA A 54 19.84 13.86 12.51
N ARG A 55 19.26 13.65 11.33
CA ARG A 55 17.81 13.70 11.09
C ARG A 55 17.27 12.28 11.00
N ILE A 56 16.16 11.99 11.67
CA ILE A 56 15.44 10.72 11.56
C ILE A 56 14.08 11.00 10.91
N ARG A 57 13.72 10.20 9.91
CA ARG A 57 12.39 10.15 9.31
C ARG A 57 11.82 8.74 9.46
N PHE A 58 10.59 8.65 9.96
CA PHE A 58 9.81 7.42 10.03
C PHE A 58 8.31 7.77 10.11
N ARG A 59 7.44 6.80 9.84
CA ARG A 59 5.99 6.93 10.03
C ARG A 59 5.57 6.16 11.29
N PRO A 60 5.13 6.83 12.37
CA PRO A 60 4.80 6.18 13.64
C PRO A 60 3.74 5.07 13.54
N GLU A 61 2.86 5.14 12.54
CA GLU A 61 1.75 4.20 12.34
C GLU A 61 2.21 2.89 11.69
N THR A 62 3.32 2.90 10.95
CA THR A 62 3.76 1.77 10.12
C THR A 62 5.16 1.26 10.46
N VAL A 63 5.93 2.02 11.24
CA VAL A 63 7.31 1.66 11.56
C VAL A 63 7.38 0.37 12.39
N SER A 64 8.32 -0.51 12.05
CA SER A 64 8.56 -1.70 12.85
C SER A 64 9.40 -1.38 14.10
N GLN A 65 9.15 -2.09 15.20
CA GLN A 65 9.97 -1.98 16.43
C GLN A 65 11.45 -2.31 16.14
N THR A 66 11.70 -3.28 15.25
CA THR A 66 13.05 -3.68 14.83
C THR A 66 13.78 -2.54 14.11
N SER A 67 13.11 -1.84 13.19
CA SER A 67 13.70 -0.69 12.47
C SER A 67 14.01 0.47 13.41
N ILE A 68 13.14 0.74 14.39
CA ILE A 68 13.40 1.76 15.42
C ILE A 68 14.59 1.37 16.28
N ALA A 69 14.65 0.13 16.75
CA ALA A 69 15.78 -0.36 17.54
C ALA A 69 17.10 -0.22 16.75
N ALA A 70 17.11 -0.66 15.49
CA ALA A 70 18.27 -0.53 14.61
C ALA A 70 18.68 0.94 14.39
N ALA A 71 17.71 1.85 14.23
CA ALA A 71 18.00 3.28 14.11
C ALA A 71 18.62 3.85 15.39
N LEU A 72 18.13 3.48 16.57
CA LEU A 72 18.70 3.90 17.84
C LEU A 72 20.14 3.41 18.03
N TYR A 73 20.42 2.15 17.71
CA TYR A 73 21.80 1.63 17.70
C TYR A 73 22.68 2.37 16.69
N CYS A 74 22.16 2.61 15.48
CA CYS A 74 22.88 3.35 14.44
C CYS A 74 23.30 4.76 14.91
N LEU A 75 22.42 5.48 15.60
CA LEU A 75 22.72 6.80 16.16
C LEU A 75 23.79 6.74 17.25
N ALA A 76 23.70 5.74 18.14
CA ALA A 76 24.66 5.54 19.22
C ALA A 76 26.06 5.25 18.66
N ASP A 77 26.17 4.35 17.68
CA ASP A 77 27.44 3.99 17.02
C ASP A 77 28.06 5.18 16.30
N MET A 78 27.23 6.08 15.75
CA MET A 78 27.67 7.31 15.10
C MET A 78 28.08 8.43 16.09
N GLY A 79 27.87 8.25 17.40
CA GLY A 79 28.10 9.28 18.41
C GLY A 79 27.18 10.49 18.26
N ILE A 80 25.93 10.27 17.83
CA ILE A 80 24.96 11.35 17.65
C ILE A 80 24.36 11.75 19.00
N GLU A 81 24.47 13.05 19.32
CA GLU A 81 23.90 13.61 20.54
C GLU A 81 22.57 14.33 20.26
N ARG A 82 22.46 14.97 19.09
CA ARG A 82 21.32 15.81 18.71
C ARG A 82 20.57 15.22 17.54
N THR A 83 19.25 15.15 17.66
CA THR A 83 18.40 14.53 16.66
C THR A 83 17.33 15.49 16.20
N ILE A 84 17.11 15.58 14.90
CA ILE A 84 15.92 16.19 14.32
C ILE A 84 14.98 15.05 13.92
N ILE A 85 13.76 15.04 14.42
CA ILE A 85 12.74 14.08 13.98
C ILE A 85 11.73 14.81 13.10
N SER A 86 11.49 14.28 11.89
CA SER A 86 10.45 14.75 10.99
C SER A 86 9.52 13.61 10.58
N GLY A 87 8.22 13.85 10.74
CA GLY A 87 7.15 12.99 10.24
C GLY A 87 6.70 13.44 8.84
N PRO A 88 6.15 12.53 8.02
CA PRO A 88 5.66 12.87 6.69
C PRO A 88 4.52 13.91 6.69
N GLU A 89 3.71 13.95 7.75
CA GLU A 89 2.60 14.90 7.90
C GLU A 89 2.92 16.08 8.85
N GLN A 90 4.09 16.05 9.50
CA GLN A 90 4.48 17.09 10.45
C GLN A 90 5.22 18.22 9.73
N PHE A 91 4.53 19.34 9.54
CA PHE A 91 5.16 20.59 9.07
C PHE A 91 6.25 21.14 10.00
N VAL A 92 6.34 20.62 11.24
CA VAL A 92 7.29 21.08 12.26
C VAL A 92 8.29 19.98 12.58
N GLU A 93 9.55 20.19 12.19
CA GLU A 93 10.65 19.34 12.63
C GLU A 93 10.93 19.55 14.12
N LYS A 94 11.08 18.48 14.90
CA LYS A 94 11.40 18.55 16.33
C LYS A 94 12.89 18.30 16.54
N LEU A 95 13.62 19.32 17.03
CA LEU A 95 15.00 19.16 17.49
C LEU A 95 15.02 18.65 18.93
N LEU A 96 15.77 17.58 19.16
CA LEU A 96 15.99 16.94 20.45
C LEU A 96 17.48 17.02 20.80
N PRO A 97 17.84 17.68 21.92
CA PRO A 97 19.23 17.97 22.28
C PRO A 97 20.01 16.79 22.85
N SER A 98 19.37 15.66 23.15
CA SER A 98 20.06 14.48 23.69
C SER A 98 19.48 13.17 23.16
N PHE A 99 20.31 12.11 23.22
CA PHE A 99 19.90 10.75 22.85
C PHE A 99 18.77 10.23 23.74
N ALA A 100 18.80 10.51 25.05
CA ALA A 100 17.73 10.11 25.97
C ALA A 100 16.38 10.78 25.62
N GLN A 101 16.40 12.07 25.25
CA GLN A 101 15.19 12.76 24.79
C GLN A 101 14.71 12.23 23.43
N THR A 102 15.64 11.82 22.56
CA THR A 102 15.31 11.16 21.29
C THR A 102 14.53 9.86 21.51
N ILE A 103 15.01 9.00 22.42
CA ILE A 103 14.32 7.75 22.76
C ILE A 103 12.93 8.03 23.33
N ALA A 104 12.83 8.94 24.31
CA ALA A 104 11.56 9.27 24.96
C ALA A 104 10.53 9.80 23.97
N TYR A 105 10.93 10.69 23.06
CA TYR A 105 10.03 11.27 22.07
C TYR A 105 9.61 10.26 21.00
N ILE A 106 10.50 9.38 20.54
CA ILE A 106 10.12 8.29 19.63
C ILE A 106 9.11 7.35 20.30
N ALA A 107 9.35 6.97 21.55
CA ALA A 107 8.43 6.14 22.32
C ALA A 107 7.06 6.80 22.49
N GLU A 108 7.02 8.11 22.74
CA GLU A 108 5.78 8.89 22.83
C GLU A 108 5.02 8.92 21.50
N LEU A 109 5.71 9.16 20.37
CA LEU A 109 5.10 9.17 19.04
C LEU A 109 4.48 7.80 18.71
N ILE A 110 5.20 6.71 18.98
CA ILE A 110 4.75 5.34 18.74
C ILE A 110 3.59 4.97 19.70
N ALA A 111 3.68 5.36 20.97
CA ALA A 111 2.60 5.10 21.93
C ALA A 111 1.31 5.84 21.53
N THR A 112 1.43 7.08 21.05
CA THR A 112 0.31 7.89 20.59
C THR A 112 -0.34 7.29 19.34
N SER A 113 0.46 6.77 18.38
CA SER A 113 -0.09 6.09 17.21
C SER A 113 -0.80 4.77 17.57
N HIS A 114 -0.30 4.03 18.57
CA HIS A 114 -0.91 2.79 19.05
C HIS A 114 -2.15 2.95 19.95
N GLN A 115 -2.46 4.15 20.45
CA GLN A 115 -3.71 4.41 21.17
C GLN A 115 -4.94 4.31 20.25
N GLN A 116 -4.75 4.37 18.94
CA GLN A 116 -5.74 3.93 17.98
C GLN A 116 -5.56 2.42 17.74
N PRO A 117 -6.60 1.58 17.90
CA PRO A 117 -6.51 0.16 17.58
C PRO A 117 -6.25 -0.02 16.08
N SER A 118 -4.98 -0.07 15.70
CA SER A 118 -4.53 -0.42 14.36
C SER A 118 -4.61 -1.94 14.24
N SER A 119 -5.73 -2.46 13.76
CA SER A 119 -5.68 -3.79 13.14
C SER A 119 -4.88 -3.67 11.86
N ALA A 120 -4.01 -4.65 11.57
CA ALA A 120 -3.16 -4.65 10.37
C ALA A 120 -3.97 -4.46 9.07
N PHE A 121 -5.27 -4.74 9.12
CA PHE A 121 -6.23 -4.47 8.06
C PHE A 121 -7.46 -3.80 8.64
N THR A 122 -7.84 -2.65 8.10
CA THR A 122 -9.12 -2.00 8.37
C THR A 122 -9.82 -1.69 7.06
N SER A 123 -11.14 -1.75 7.07
CA SER A 123 -11.97 -1.34 5.95
C SER A 123 -13.17 -0.59 6.47
N ARG A 124 -13.42 0.57 5.87
CA ARG A 124 -14.60 1.40 6.10
C ARG A 124 -15.47 1.33 4.87
N GLU A 125 -16.68 0.79 5.03
CA GLU A 125 -17.67 0.81 3.96
C GLU A 125 -18.11 2.25 3.72
N LEU A 126 -18.10 2.66 2.46
CA LEU A 126 -18.54 3.99 2.03
C LEU A 126 -19.91 3.87 1.33
N PRO A 127 -20.79 4.86 1.49
CA PRO A 127 -22.05 4.90 0.75
C PRO A 127 -21.79 4.98 -0.76
N LEU A 128 -22.50 4.18 -1.56
CA LEU A 128 -22.29 4.15 -3.03
C LEU A 128 -22.63 5.49 -3.69
N GLU A 129 -23.47 6.31 -3.05
CA GLU A 129 -23.84 7.65 -3.50
C GLU A 129 -22.65 8.62 -3.49
N THR A 130 -21.55 8.28 -2.79
CA THR A 130 -20.33 9.08 -2.82
C THR A 130 -19.48 8.83 -4.07
N LEU A 131 -19.67 7.71 -4.79
CA LEU A 131 -18.87 7.35 -5.97
C LEU A 131 -18.65 8.48 -6.97
N PRO A 132 -19.68 9.28 -7.38
CA PRO A 132 -19.48 10.37 -8.33
C PRO A 132 -18.52 11.46 -7.85
N LYS A 133 -18.33 11.58 -6.53
CA LYS A 133 -17.47 12.57 -5.87
C LYS A 133 -16.11 12.00 -5.49
N THR A 134 -15.99 10.68 -5.40
CA THR A 134 -14.81 10.01 -4.86
C THR A 134 -13.77 9.76 -5.94
N ASP A 135 -14.13 9.05 -7.02
CA ASP A 135 -13.18 8.66 -8.06
C ASP A 135 -13.88 8.35 -9.39
N GLY A 136 -13.33 8.88 -10.49
CA GLY A 136 -13.90 8.72 -11.82
C GLY A 136 -13.85 7.28 -12.36
N ALA A 137 -12.85 6.49 -11.99
CA ALA A 137 -12.71 5.09 -12.39
C ALA A 137 -13.75 4.21 -11.67
N LEU A 138 -13.86 4.34 -10.34
CA LEU A 138 -14.83 3.59 -9.54
C LEU A 138 -16.27 3.92 -9.95
N SER A 139 -16.58 5.20 -10.17
CA SER A 139 -17.89 5.64 -10.67
C SER A 139 -18.20 5.04 -12.05
N SER A 140 -17.22 5.05 -12.97
CA SER A 140 -17.39 4.49 -14.32
C SER A 140 -17.64 2.98 -14.27
N LEU A 141 -16.90 2.24 -13.43
CA LEU A 141 -17.09 0.80 -13.28
C LEU A 141 -18.48 0.47 -12.70
N PHE A 142 -18.94 1.23 -11.71
CA PHE A 142 -20.27 1.06 -11.15
C PHE A 142 -21.38 1.32 -12.18
N ALA A 143 -21.25 2.37 -12.99
CA ALA A 143 -22.18 2.65 -14.07
C ALA A 143 -22.24 1.50 -15.09
N GLN A 144 -21.08 0.91 -15.44
CA GLN A 144 -21.04 -0.24 -16.34
C GLN A 144 -21.69 -1.49 -15.75
N TRP A 145 -21.58 -1.72 -14.44
CA TRP A 145 -22.29 -2.80 -13.76
C TRP A 145 -23.81 -2.65 -13.84
N ILE A 146 -24.32 -1.43 -13.70
CA ILE A 146 -25.75 -1.12 -13.88
C ILE A 146 -26.16 -1.37 -15.35
N ASN A 147 -25.41 -0.81 -16.30
CA ASN A 147 -25.76 -0.85 -17.73
C ASN A 147 -25.71 -2.27 -18.32
N SER A 148 -24.77 -3.10 -17.85
CA SER A 148 -24.65 -4.50 -18.24
C SER A 148 -25.71 -5.41 -17.62
N LYS A 149 -26.63 -4.87 -16.81
CA LYS A 149 -27.60 -5.65 -16.02
C LYS A 149 -26.89 -6.73 -15.21
N GLN A 150 -25.71 -6.40 -14.67
CA GLN A 150 -24.89 -7.27 -13.82
C GLN A 150 -24.39 -8.54 -14.53
N VAL A 151 -24.34 -8.55 -15.85
CA VAL A 151 -23.71 -9.63 -16.63
C VAL A 151 -22.26 -9.27 -16.89
N TYR A 152 -21.34 -10.16 -16.53
CA TYR A 152 -19.93 -9.93 -16.78
C TYR A 152 -19.61 -10.15 -18.25
N ASP A 153 -18.99 -9.15 -18.87
CA ASP A 153 -18.40 -9.26 -20.19
C ASP A 153 -16.99 -8.64 -20.14
N SER A 154 -15.98 -9.50 -20.28
CA SER A 154 -14.58 -9.09 -20.26
C SER A 154 -14.24 -8.11 -21.37
N ALA A 155 -14.86 -8.22 -22.55
CA ALA A 155 -14.56 -7.32 -23.67
C ALA A 155 -15.06 -5.90 -23.38
N THR A 156 -16.27 -5.78 -22.82
CA THR A 156 -16.86 -4.50 -22.43
C THR A 156 -16.10 -3.84 -21.27
N LEU A 157 -15.56 -4.62 -20.34
CA LEU A 157 -14.85 -4.09 -19.17
C LEU A 157 -13.34 -3.89 -19.39
N ALA A 158 -12.76 -4.47 -20.44
CA ALA A 158 -11.32 -4.45 -20.69
C ALA A 158 -10.73 -3.03 -20.66
N ASP A 159 -11.37 -2.08 -21.33
CA ASP A 159 -10.89 -0.70 -21.40
C ASP A 159 -10.91 0.00 -20.05
N VAL A 160 -12.00 -0.14 -19.29
CA VAL A 160 -12.14 0.47 -17.96
C VAL A 160 -11.12 -0.14 -17.00
N LEU A 161 -11.00 -1.46 -16.99
CA LEU A 161 -10.06 -2.16 -16.12
C LEU A 161 -8.60 -1.83 -16.48
N ALA A 162 -8.24 -1.80 -17.76
CA ALA A 162 -6.89 -1.51 -18.19
C ALA A 162 -6.51 -0.04 -17.98
N LYS A 163 -7.35 0.91 -18.43
CA LYS A 163 -7.01 2.35 -18.42
C LYS A 163 -7.24 2.98 -17.06
N SER A 164 -8.42 2.78 -16.48
CA SER A 164 -8.85 3.52 -15.28
C SER A 164 -8.33 2.86 -14.00
N PHE A 165 -8.18 1.53 -13.99
CA PHE A 165 -7.64 0.80 -12.84
C PHE A 165 -6.19 0.35 -13.04
N ARG A 166 -5.53 0.70 -14.15
CA ARG A 166 -4.18 0.21 -14.50
C ARG A 166 -4.08 -1.32 -14.42
N ALA A 167 -5.16 -2.01 -14.80
CA ALA A 167 -5.36 -3.45 -14.65
C ALA A 167 -5.25 -3.97 -13.20
N ARG A 168 -5.57 -3.17 -12.19
CA ARG A 168 -5.61 -3.59 -10.78
C ARG A 168 -7.00 -4.11 -10.39
N PHE A 169 -7.25 -5.38 -10.68
CA PHE A 169 -8.50 -6.06 -10.35
C PHE A 169 -8.28 -7.53 -10.02
N MET A 170 -9.29 -8.15 -9.42
CA MET A 170 -9.39 -9.59 -9.19
C MET A 170 -10.82 -10.05 -9.48
N LEU A 171 -10.95 -11.10 -10.29
CA LEU A 171 -12.19 -11.79 -10.56
C LEU A 171 -12.22 -13.09 -9.75
N VAL A 172 -13.36 -13.35 -9.10
CA VAL A 172 -13.51 -14.45 -8.15
C VAL A 172 -14.85 -15.13 -8.38
N GLU A 173 -14.86 -16.45 -8.32
CA GLU A 173 -16.06 -17.27 -8.44
C GLU A 173 -16.17 -18.24 -7.26
N PRO A 174 -17.38 -18.54 -6.78
CA PRO A 174 -17.56 -19.59 -5.79
C PRO A 174 -17.44 -20.96 -6.45
N VAL A 175 -16.48 -21.75 -5.98
CA VAL A 175 -16.22 -23.14 -6.39
C VAL A 175 -16.16 -23.99 -5.13
N ASP A 176 -17.02 -25.01 -5.04
CA ASP A 176 -17.11 -25.91 -3.88
C ASP A 176 -17.20 -25.19 -2.52
N GLY A 177 -17.97 -24.10 -2.47
CA GLY A 177 -18.18 -23.30 -1.26
C GLY A 177 -17.02 -22.37 -0.90
N ARG A 178 -15.96 -22.32 -1.71
CA ARG A 178 -14.81 -21.42 -1.54
C ARG A 178 -14.77 -20.38 -2.65
N LEU A 179 -14.38 -19.16 -2.28
CA LEU A 179 -14.15 -18.09 -3.24
C LEU A 179 -12.81 -18.31 -3.93
N THR A 180 -12.84 -18.64 -5.21
CA THR A 180 -11.68 -19.03 -6.01
C THR A 180 -11.36 -17.97 -7.04
N ILE A 181 -10.08 -17.61 -7.14
CA ILE A 181 -9.57 -16.60 -8.06
C ILE A 181 -9.65 -17.15 -9.49
N THR A 182 -10.35 -16.46 -10.38
CA THR A 182 -10.47 -16.85 -11.79
C THR A 182 -9.66 -15.98 -12.73
N ASP A 183 -9.43 -14.72 -12.35
CA ASP A 183 -8.53 -13.82 -13.05
C ASP A 183 -7.92 -12.79 -12.11
N VAL A 184 -6.70 -12.34 -12.43
CA VAL A 184 -5.98 -11.29 -11.72
C VAL A 184 -5.32 -10.37 -12.73
N GLY A 185 -5.74 -9.10 -12.68
CA GLY A 185 -5.21 -8.10 -13.59
C GLY A 185 -3.73 -7.82 -13.35
N SER A 186 -3.02 -7.41 -14.41
CA SER A 186 -1.57 -7.19 -14.39
C SER A 186 -1.10 -6.10 -13.42
N GLY A 187 -1.98 -5.16 -13.04
CA GLY A 187 -1.70 -4.11 -12.05
C GLY A 187 -1.79 -4.57 -10.59
N PHE A 188 -2.16 -5.83 -10.34
CA PHE A 188 -2.09 -6.41 -8.99
C PHE A 188 -0.66 -6.91 -8.71
N GLU A 189 0.23 -6.00 -8.30
CA GLU A 189 1.67 -6.27 -8.18
C GLU A 189 2.14 -6.61 -6.76
N ILE A 190 1.24 -6.61 -5.77
CA ILE A 190 1.58 -6.75 -4.34
C ILE A 190 2.42 -8.00 -4.08
N PHE A 191 2.06 -9.15 -4.68
CA PHE A 191 2.79 -10.42 -4.49
C PHE A 191 3.66 -10.83 -5.68
N GLY A 192 3.96 -9.88 -6.56
CA GLY A 192 4.82 -10.11 -7.72
C GLY A 192 4.17 -10.90 -8.86
N GLU A 193 4.90 -10.96 -9.98
CA GLU A 193 4.40 -11.53 -11.23
C GLU A 193 4.23 -13.06 -11.18
N THR A 194 5.15 -13.75 -10.51
CA THR A 194 5.13 -15.21 -10.39
C THR A 194 3.86 -15.69 -9.71
N TRP A 195 3.49 -15.08 -8.56
CA TRP A 195 2.24 -15.43 -7.90
C TRP A 195 1.04 -15.10 -8.80
N ARG A 196 0.99 -13.90 -9.38
CA ARG A 196 -0.13 -13.47 -10.24
C ARG A 196 -0.41 -14.44 -11.38
N LYS A 197 0.64 -14.94 -12.06
CA LYS A 197 0.53 -15.94 -13.15
C LYS A 197 -0.03 -17.29 -12.68
N ASN A 198 0.17 -17.64 -11.41
CA ASN A 198 -0.26 -18.91 -10.81
C ASN A 198 -1.50 -18.76 -9.89
N ALA A 199 -2.05 -17.55 -9.75
CA ALA A 199 -3.14 -17.27 -8.80
C ALA A 199 -4.47 -17.88 -9.24
N ARG A 200 -4.67 -18.09 -10.55
CA ARG A 200 -5.90 -18.68 -11.09
C ARG A 200 -6.11 -20.09 -10.55
N GLY A 201 -7.29 -20.35 -10.01
CA GLY A 201 -7.67 -21.62 -9.38
C GLY A 201 -7.33 -21.69 -7.90
N LEU A 202 -6.61 -20.70 -7.35
CA LEU A 202 -6.35 -20.65 -5.91
C LEU A 202 -7.55 -20.05 -5.16
N PRO A 203 -7.88 -20.60 -3.98
CA PRO A 203 -8.78 -19.96 -3.04
C PRO A 203 -8.27 -18.58 -2.62
N MET A 204 -9.17 -17.62 -2.44
CA MET A 204 -8.83 -16.24 -2.08
C MET A 204 -8.09 -16.14 -0.74
N GLU A 205 -8.40 -17.00 0.22
CA GLU A 205 -7.69 -17.05 1.50
C GLU A 205 -6.27 -17.64 1.41
N GLU A 206 -5.91 -18.28 0.30
CA GLU A 206 -4.58 -18.86 0.03
C GLU A 206 -3.67 -17.87 -0.72
N GLN A 207 -3.89 -16.57 -0.52
CA GLN A 207 -2.94 -15.54 -0.92
C GLN A 207 -1.63 -15.66 -0.12
N PRO A 208 -0.50 -15.12 -0.64
CA PRO A 208 0.81 -15.24 0.00
C PRO A 208 0.86 -14.64 1.41
N ASP A 209 0.14 -13.53 1.63
CA ASP A 209 -0.24 -13.11 2.98
C ASP A 209 -1.56 -13.79 3.35
N TYR A 210 -1.45 -14.92 4.07
CA TYR A 210 -2.59 -15.72 4.49
C TYR A 210 -3.59 -14.93 5.35
N VAL A 211 -3.11 -14.08 6.26
CA VAL A 211 -3.97 -13.33 7.17
C VAL A 211 -4.74 -12.26 6.39
N TYR A 212 -4.06 -11.57 5.47
CA TYR A 212 -4.72 -10.64 4.55
C TYR A 212 -5.74 -11.35 3.65
N GLY A 213 -5.37 -12.52 3.10
CA GLY A 213 -6.25 -13.34 2.28
C GLY A 213 -7.54 -13.73 3.00
N GLN A 214 -7.44 -14.23 4.23
CA GLN A 214 -8.60 -14.53 5.08
C GLN A 214 -9.48 -13.31 5.33
N TRP A 215 -8.86 -12.17 5.62
CA TRP A 215 -9.59 -10.92 5.87
C TRP A 215 -10.35 -10.44 4.63
N VAL A 216 -9.71 -10.40 3.45
CA VAL A 216 -10.34 -10.01 2.19
C VAL A 216 -11.46 -10.99 1.80
N GLN A 217 -11.24 -12.30 1.99
CA GLN A 217 -12.24 -13.33 1.72
C GLN A 217 -13.54 -13.07 2.49
N GLY A 218 -13.47 -12.68 3.76
CA GLY A 218 -14.65 -12.35 4.57
C GLY A 218 -15.46 -11.16 4.01
N ILE A 219 -14.80 -10.22 3.33
CA ILE A 219 -15.46 -9.08 2.68
C ILE A 219 -16.15 -9.52 1.38
N TYR A 220 -15.45 -10.27 0.54
CA TYR A 220 -16.03 -10.79 -0.71
C TYR A 220 -17.20 -11.74 -0.43
N ARG A 221 -17.10 -12.58 0.60
CA ARG A 221 -18.19 -13.47 1.01
C ARG A 221 -19.47 -12.71 1.33
N ARG A 222 -19.38 -11.58 2.03
CA ARG A 222 -20.57 -10.73 2.31
C ARG A 222 -21.21 -10.18 1.04
N VAL A 223 -20.42 -9.77 0.05
CA VAL A 223 -20.94 -9.34 -1.26
C VAL A 223 -21.56 -10.50 -2.02
N GLN A 224 -20.97 -11.70 -1.94
CA GLN A 224 -21.54 -12.91 -2.52
C GLN A 224 -22.92 -13.22 -1.95
N GLU A 225 -23.04 -13.19 -0.62
CA GLU A 225 -24.26 -13.53 0.13
C GLU A 225 -25.37 -12.51 -0.08
N THR A 226 -25.05 -11.21 0.00
CA THR A 226 -26.03 -10.13 -0.11
C THR A 226 -26.38 -9.79 -1.56
N ARG A 227 -25.48 -10.10 -2.51
CA ARG A 227 -25.57 -9.65 -3.91
C ARG A 227 -25.65 -8.13 -4.05
N LEU A 228 -25.22 -7.38 -3.03
CA LEU A 228 -25.15 -5.93 -3.05
C LEU A 228 -23.72 -5.45 -3.35
N PRO A 229 -23.54 -4.47 -4.25
CA PRO A 229 -22.24 -3.86 -4.50
C PRO A 229 -21.71 -3.19 -3.22
N ARG A 230 -20.39 -3.18 -3.07
CA ARG A 230 -19.72 -2.66 -1.87
C ARG A 230 -18.54 -1.78 -2.26
N LEU A 231 -18.53 -0.55 -1.75
CA LEU A 231 -17.39 0.35 -1.83
C LEU A 231 -16.71 0.40 -0.45
N ASP A 232 -15.41 0.16 -0.44
CA ASP A 232 -14.59 0.23 0.77
C ASP A 232 -13.45 1.24 0.59
N GLU A 233 -13.16 2.00 1.64
CA GLU A 233 -11.85 2.58 1.89
C GLU A 233 -11.05 1.62 2.77
N VAL A 234 -9.84 1.28 2.36
CA VAL A 234 -9.02 0.24 2.97
C VAL A 234 -7.68 0.80 3.39
N ASN A 235 -7.30 0.52 4.64
CA ASN A 235 -5.95 0.67 5.16
C ASN A 235 -5.41 -0.72 5.51
N ALA A 236 -4.31 -1.11 4.89
CA ALA A 236 -3.75 -2.44 5.07
C ALA A 236 -2.22 -2.44 5.10
N THR A 237 -1.65 -3.17 6.06
CA THR A 237 -0.24 -3.54 6.10
C THR A 237 -0.12 -5.00 5.67
N ILE A 238 0.29 -5.22 4.42
CA ILE A 238 0.31 -6.52 3.76
C ILE A 238 1.74 -7.06 3.74
N ARG A 239 1.93 -8.30 4.19
CA ARG A 239 3.23 -8.96 4.10
C ARG A 239 3.49 -9.44 2.67
N ARG A 240 4.73 -9.30 2.18
CA ARG A 240 5.14 -9.79 0.87
C ARG A 240 6.25 -10.82 1.04
N PRO A 241 5.90 -12.11 1.23
CA PRO A 241 6.89 -13.13 1.53
C PRO A 241 7.98 -13.28 0.46
N ASP A 242 7.63 -13.07 -0.81
CA ASP A 242 8.55 -13.09 -1.94
C ASP A 242 9.61 -11.98 -1.87
N ARG A 243 9.26 -10.83 -1.27
CA ARG A 243 10.14 -9.67 -1.09
C ARG A 243 10.75 -9.58 0.31
N ASN A 244 10.30 -10.44 1.22
CA ASN A 244 10.68 -10.45 2.62
C ASN A 244 10.49 -9.09 3.32
N ASP A 245 9.40 -8.38 3.01
CA ASP A 245 9.04 -7.12 3.63
C ASP A 245 7.52 -7.01 3.88
N SER A 246 7.08 -5.85 4.37
CA SER A 246 5.67 -5.49 4.47
C SER A 246 5.40 -4.17 3.76
N ILE A 247 4.20 -4.02 3.19
CA ILE A 247 3.76 -2.78 2.55
C ILE A 247 2.47 -2.27 3.20
N HIS A 248 2.52 -1.03 3.66
CA HIS A 248 1.37 -0.26 4.03
C HIS A 248 0.76 0.42 2.79
N CYS A 249 -0.53 0.21 2.57
CA CYS A 249 -1.28 0.84 1.50
C CYS A 249 -2.65 1.34 1.98
N HIS A 250 -2.98 2.56 1.53
CA HIS A 250 -4.33 3.11 1.54
C HIS A 250 -4.90 3.00 0.12
N TYR A 251 -6.09 2.45 -0.01
CA TYR A 251 -6.74 2.30 -1.31
C TYR A 251 -8.26 2.24 -1.18
N GLN A 252 -8.96 2.59 -2.25
CA GLN A 252 -10.39 2.37 -2.35
C GLN A 252 -10.66 1.19 -3.28
N ARG A 253 -11.67 0.39 -2.92
CA ARG A 253 -12.04 -0.82 -3.65
C ARG A 253 -13.54 -0.88 -3.83
N LEU A 254 -13.96 -1.12 -5.07
CA LEU A 254 -15.34 -1.45 -5.40
C LEU A 254 -15.41 -2.94 -5.72
N ILE A 255 -16.30 -3.66 -5.03
CA ILE A 255 -16.61 -5.07 -5.26
C ILE A 255 -18.02 -5.15 -5.84
N LEU A 256 -18.13 -5.77 -7.01
CA LEU A 256 -19.35 -5.85 -7.78
C LEU A 256 -19.78 -7.30 -8.00
N PRO A 257 -21.02 -7.67 -7.63
CA PRO A 257 -21.55 -8.99 -7.90
C PRO A 257 -22.07 -9.06 -9.33
N PHE A 258 -21.41 -9.84 -10.17
CA PHE A 258 -21.82 -10.13 -11.54
C PHE A 258 -22.40 -11.55 -11.67
N THR A 259 -22.87 -11.86 -12.87
CA THR A 259 -23.14 -13.21 -13.37
C THR A 259 -22.16 -13.52 -14.50
N CYS A 260 -21.39 -14.59 -14.38
CA CYS A 260 -20.42 -15.10 -15.34
C CYS A 260 -20.86 -16.49 -15.81
N ASN A 261 -21.03 -16.71 -17.12
CA ASN A 261 -21.41 -18.02 -17.68
C ASN A 261 -22.64 -18.67 -17.02
N GLY A 262 -23.60 -17.86 -16.55
CA GLY A 262 -24.80 -18.32 -15.85
C GLY A 262 -24.64 -18.57 -14.34
N GLY A 263 -23.43 -18.43 -13.79
CA GLY A 263 -23.13 -18.53 -12.36
C GLY A 263 -22.74 -17.20 -11.71
N PRO A 264 -22.75 -17.09 -10.38
CA PRO A 264 -22.32 -15.87 -9.69
C PRO A 264 -20.80 -15.68 -9.80
N CYS A 265 -20.37 -14.44 -10.00
CA CYS A 265 -18.96 -14.05 -9.91
C CYS A 265 -18.85 -12.67 -9.24
N LEU A 266 -17.67 -12.35 -8.73
CA LEU A 266 -17.37 -11.09 -8.05
C LEU A 266 -16.16 -10.45 -8.72
N LEU A 267 -16.31 -9.20 -9.15
CA LEU A 267 -15.22 -8.37 -9.63
C LEU A 267 -14.86 -7.36 -8.56
N GLY A 268 -13.65 -7.41 -8.02
CA GLY A 268 -13.11 -6.33 -7.21
C GLY A 268 -12.05 -5.56 -7.98
N ALA A 269 -12.20 -4.25 -8.06
CA ALA A 269 -11.22 -3.34 -8.64
C ALA A 269 -10.86 -2.26 -7.62
N SER A 270 -9.63 -1.77 -7.67
CA SER A 270 -9.16 -0.81 -6.68
C SER A 270 -8.30 0.30 -7.28
N VAL A 271 -8.45 1.49 -6.74
CA VAL A 271 -7.58 2.64 -6.95
C VAL A 271 -6.75 2.85 -5.69
N VAL A 272 -5.46 3.13 -5.86
CA VAL A 272 -4.48 3.28 -4.77
C VAL A 272 -4.04 4.73 -4.74
N ASP A 273 -4.09 5.34 -3.56
CA ASP A 273 -3.69 6.74 -3.32
C ASP A 273 -2.20 6.98 -3.61
N PHE A 274 -1.44 5.89 -3.64
CA PHE A 274 -0.01 5.85 -3.97
C PHE A 274 0.35 6.58 -5.28
N TRP A 275 -0.59 6.73 -6.21
CA TRP A 275 -0.34 7.35 -7.52
C TRP A 275 -0.76 8.82 -7.62
N GLU A 276 -1.35 9.44 -6.60
CA GLU A 276 -1.63 10.89 -6.62
C GLU A 276 -0.33 11.70 -6.60
N GLN A 277 0.74 11.20 -5.96
CA GLN A 277 2.08 11.81 -6.06
C GLN A 277 2.75 11.58 -7.44
N GLN A 278 2.40 10.51 -8.15
CA GLN A 278 2.92 10.25 -9.50
C GLN A 278 2.22 11.12 -10.55
N SER A 279 0.91 11.35 -10.40
CA SER A 279 0.10 12.13 -11.36
C SER A 279 0.30 13.64 -11.24
N ALA A 280 0.74 14.13 -10.07
CA ALA A 280 1.07 15.55 -9.87
C ALA A 280 2.40 15.97 -10.54
N LEU A 281 3.32 15.02 -10.73
CA LEU A 281 4.60 15.26 -11.42
C LEU A 281 4.46 15.11 -12.94
N ASP A 282 3.66 14.16 -13.42
CA ASP A 282 3.37 14.02 -14.87
C ASP A 282 2.63 15.24 -15.44
N ARG A 283 1.83 15.96 -14.65
CA ARG A 283 1.16 17.19 -15.12
C ARG A 283 2.09 18.40 -15.19
N ARG A 284 3.17 18.46 -14.39
CA ARG A 284 4.16 19.55 -14.46
C ARG A 284 5.18 19.33 -15.58
N ALA A 285 5.47 18.09 -15.94
CA ALA A 285 6.40 17.78 -17.04
C ALA A 285 5.83 18.10 -18.43
N VAL A 286 4.50 18.22 -18.58
CA VAL A 286 3.85 18.56 -19.87
C VAL A 286 3.68 20.07 -20.06
N GLU A 287 3.73 20.87 -18.99
CA GLU A 287 3.55 22.34 -19.07
C GLU A 287 4.86 23.14 -19.17
N GLU A 288 6.04 22.52 -18.99
CA GLU A 288 7.35 23.22 -19.00
C GLU A 288 8.27 22.91 -20.20
N CYS A 289 7.74 22.30 -21.27
CA CYS A 289 8.45 22.26 -22.56
C CYS A 289 7.77 23.19 -23.58
N PRO A 290 8.23 24.45 -23.75
CA PRO A 290 7.95 25.17 -24.97
C PRO A 290 8.71 24.49 -26.13
N ALA A 291 8.01 24.35 -27.25
CA ALA A 291 8.49 23.77 -28.51
C ALA A 291 9.76 24.45 -29.06
#